data_AF-A0A9E2QKF9-F1
#
_entry.id   AF-A0A9E2QKF9-F1
#
_cell.length_a   1.000
_cell.length_b   1.000
_cell.length_c   1.000
_cell.angle_alpha   90.00
_cell.angle_beta   90.00
_cell.angle_gamma   90.00
#
_symmetry.space_group_name_H-M   'P 1'
#
loop_
_entity.id
_entity.type
_entity.pdbx_description
1 polymer ?
#
loop_
_entity_poly.entity_id
_entity_poly.type
_entity_poly.pdbx_seq_one_letter_code
_entity_poly.pdbx_strand_id
1 'polypeptide(L)' 'MSNKKSSIKYYHLRVFGCQMNKSDGERIEAILRMAGYSPTADEL' A
#
# COMPACT_ATOMS: atom_id res chain seq x y z
N MET A 1 -1.29 24.44 18.71
CA MET A 1 -0.63 23.52 17.76
C MET A 1 -1.12 22.12 18.04
N SER A 2 -2.06 21.60 17.24
CA SER A 2 -2.66 20.29 17.48
C SER A 2 -1.69 19.19 17.05
N ASN A 3 -1.11 18.49 18.02
CA ASN A 3 -0.19 17.39 17.82
C ASN A 3 -0.96 16.15 17.29
N LYS A 4 -1.28 16.14 16.00
CA LYS A 4 -1.85 14.96 15.33
C LYS A 4 -0.77 13.87 15.33
N LYS A 5 -0.93 12.86 16.19
CA LYS A 5 -0.20 11.59 16.06
C LYS A 5 -0.46 11.07 14.64
N SER A 6 0.55 11.12 13.78
CA SER A 6 0.51 10.51 12.46
C SER A 6 0.51 9.00 12.63
N SER A 7 -0.66 8.40 12.86
CA SER A 7 -0.79 6.95 12.88
C SER A 7 -0.37 6.44 11.50
N ILE A 8 0.65 5.57 11.48
CA ILE A 8 1.09 4.88 10.27
C ILE A 8 -0.11 4.12 9.73
N LYS A 9 -0.49 4.41 8.49
CA LYS A 9 -1.58 3.72 7.82
C LYS A 9 -1.00 2.53 7.07
N TYR A 10 -1.59 1.36 7.25
CA TYR A 10 -1.15 0.15 6.58
C TYR A 10 -2.05 -0.16 5.38
N TYR A 11 -1.52 -0.85 4.37
CA TYR A 11 -2.31 -1.34 3.24
C TYR A 11 -2.04 -2.81 2.96
N HIS A 12 -3.07 -3.50 2.46
CA HIS A 12 -2.98 -4.85 1.92
C HIS A 12 -3.39 -4.80 0.44
N LEU A 13 -2.50 -5.21 -0.46
CA LEU A 13 -2.73 -5.17 -1.90
C LEU A 13 -2.73 -6.59 -2.46
N ARG A 14 -3.93 -7.11 -2.80
CA ARG A 14 -4.08 -8.37 -3.52
C ARG A 14 -4.26 -8.09 -5.00
N VAL A 15 -3.37 -8.65 -5.81
CA VAL A 15 -3.44 -8.56 -7.27
C VAL A 15 -4.02 -9.85 -7.81
N PHE A 16 -5.09 -9.77 -8.58
CA PHE A 16 -5.70 -10.90 -9.28
C PHE A 16 -5.58 -10.69 -10.79
N GLY A 17 -5.36 -11.77 -11.55
CA GLY A 17 -5.32 -11.73 -13.01
C GLY A 17 -3.95 -12.10 -13.59
N CYS A 18 -3.53 -11.39 -14.64
CA CYS A 18 -2.34 -11.72 -15.44
C CYS A 18 -1.16 -10.78 -15.14
N GLN A 19 -0.09 -10.87 -15.94
CA GLN A 19 1.13 -10.06 -15.79
C GLN A 19 0.85 -8.55 -15.81
N MET A 20 -0.17 -8.10 -16.56
CA MET A 20 -0.56 -6.68 -16.58
C MET A 20 -0.99 -6.19 -15.19
N ASN A 21 -1.81 -6.99 -14.49
CA ASN A 21 -2.27 -6.66 -13.15
C ASN A 21 -1.11 -6.61 -12.13
N LYS A 22 -0.06 -7.41 -12.33
CA LYS A 22 1.16 -7.34 -11.51
C LYS A 22 1.81 -5.96 -11.62
N SER A 23 1.98 -5.47 -12.86
CA SER A 23 2.58 -4.15 -13.11
C SER A 23 1.70 -3.00 -12.59
N ASP A 24 0.37 -3.11 -12.71
CA ASP A 24 -0.54 -2.16 -12.08
C ASP A 24 -0.45 -2.19 -10.55
N GLY A 25 -0.33 -3.40 -9.97
CA GLY A 25 -0.12 -3.58 -8.54
C GLY A 25 1.16 -2.92 -8.03
N GLU A 26 2.28 -3.10 -8.73
CA GLU A 26 3.56 -2.45 -8.42
C GLU A 26 3.43 -0.91 -8.48
N ARG A 27 2.67 -0.39 -9.44
CA ARG A 27 2.41 1.05 -9.57
C ARG A 27 1.57 1.60 -8.41
N ILE A 28 0.53 0.87 -8.00
CA ILE A 28 -0.30 1.22 -6.84
C ILE A 28 0.53 1.16 -5.55
N GLU A 29 1.38 0.14 -5.40
CA GLU A 29 2.29 0.00 -4.27
C GLU A 29 3.20 1.23 -4.11
N ALA A 30 3.81 1.67 -5.22
CA ALA A 30 4.67 2.85 -5.23
C ALA A 30 3.92 4.12 -4.78
N ILE A 31 2.67 4.30 -5.23
CA ILE A 31 1.83 5.44 -4.84
C ILE A 31 1.52 5.40 -3.35
N LEU A 32 1.13 4.24 -2.82
CA LEU A 32 0.81 4.06 -1.41
C LEU A 32 2.02 4.34 -0.51
N ARG A 33 3.20 3.86 -0.91
CA ARG A 33 4.47 4.16 -0.21
C ARG A 33 4.78 5.66 -0.23
N MET A 34 4.66 6.33 -1.38
CA MET A 34 4.85 7.78 -1.49
C MET A 34 3.85 8.58 -0.64
N ALA A 35 2.64 8.07 -0.47
CA ALA A 35 1.61 8.67 0.39
C ALA A 35 1.81 8.38 1.89
N GLY A 36 2.89 7.69 2.28
CA GLY A 36 3.23 7.39 3.67
C GLY A 36 2.51 6.17 4.25
N TYR A 37 1.94 5.31 3.39
CA TYR A 37 1.39 4.04 3.83
C TYR A 37 2.47 2.95 3.83
N SER A 38 2.37 2.02 4.78
CA SER A 38 3.26 0.86 4.88
C SER A 38 2.52 -0.43 4.49
N PRO A 39 3.15 -1.36 3.77
CA PRO A 39 2.51 -2.65 3.51
C PRO A 39 2.30 -3.39 4.84
N THR A 40 1.13 -4.02 5.01
CA THR A 40 0.92 -5.00 6.09
C THR A 40 1.44 -6.37 5.67
N ALA A 41 1.86 -7.19 6.62
CA ALA A 41 2.16 -8.58 6.35
C ALA A 41 0.92 -9.27 5.76
N ASP A 42 1.12 -10.03 4.68
CA ASP A 42 0.09 -10.87 4.08
C ASP A 42 -0.18 -12.03 5.06
N GLU A 43 -1.17 -11.86 5.95
CA GLU A 43 -1.71 -12.98 6.70
C GLU A 43 -2.74 -13.66 5.80
N LEU A 44 -2.36 -14.85 5.35
CA LEU A 44 -3.06 -15.68 4.36
C LEU A 44 -4.40 -16.20 4.89
#